data_AF-A0A7S2F0S1-F1
#
_entry.id   AF-A0A7S2F0S1-F1
#
_cell.length_a   1.000
_cell.length_b   1.000
_cell.length_c   1.000
_cell.angle_alpha   90.00
_cell.angle_beta   90.00
_cell.angle_gamma   90.00
#
_symmetry.space_group_name_H-M   'P 1'
#
loop_
_entity.id
_entity.type
_entity.pdbx_description
1 polymer ?
#
loop_
_entity_poly.entity_id
_entity_poly.type
_entity_poly.pdbx_seq_one_letter_code
_entity_poly.pdbx_strand_id
1 'polypeptide(L)'
;ADLSLFGPVVAQNFNPPEFSQYRGGSTVTRPLNENERFISWMRLAARPAFRKPYARIGTNNGEIVFRAGDVVSVAVHNRFNVYQFGGTKSFVLTTLSWYGGRHDGAGYVFIGAGLAMIVLAAMLATLVFYTSGPYARPSCLKIKARAYADVSLIGAK
;
A
#
# COMPACT_ATOMS: atom_id res chain seq x y z
N ALA A 1 14.03 -2.90 10.77
CA ALA A 1 14.38 -1.58 10.18
C ALA A 1 15.85 -1.68 9.81
N ASP A 2 16.31 -1.00 8.77
CA ASP A 2 17.75 -0.95 8.52
C ASP A 2 18.40 -0.08 9.59
N LEU A 3 19.15 -0.73 10.47
CA LEU A 3 19.81 -0.10 11.62
C LEU A 3 21.07 0.66 11.20
N SER A 4 21.65 0.34 10.03
CA SER A 4 22.87 0.96 9.52
C SER A 4 22.70 2.45 9.19
N LEU A 5 21.46 2.88 8.97
CA LEU A 5 21.09 4.28 8.72
C LEU A 5 21.19 5.18 9.95
N PHE A 6 21.37 4.61 11.14
CA PHE A 6 21.37 5.35 12.40
C PHE A 6 22.75 5.26 13.07
N GLY A 7 23.19 6.38 13.64
CA GLY A 7 24.41 6.43 14.46
C GLY A 7 24.19 5.89 15.88
N PRO A 8 25.27 5.75 16.67
CA PRO A 8 25.23 5.29 18.06
C PRO A 8 24.75 6.39 19.02
N VAL A 9 23.57 6.96 18.77
CA VAL A 9 22.99 8.06 19.56
C VAL A 9 21.93 7.50 20.51
N VAL A 10 22.01 7.86 21.80
CA VAL A 10 21.02 7.48 22.80
C VAL A 10 19.88 8.50 22.80
N ALA A 11 18.64 8.02 22.78
CA ALA A 11 17.46 8.89 22.83
C ALA A 11 17.37 9.59 24.19
N GLN A 12 17.25 10.92 24.17
CA GLN A 12 17.00 11.72 25.36
C GLN A 12 15.51 12.05 25.45
N ASN A 13 14.97 12.00 26.67
CA ASN A 13 13.60 12.39 26.94
C ASN A 13 13.58 13.86 27.37
N PHE A 14 12.90 14.70 26.58
CA PHE A 14 12.71 16.11 26.89
C PHE A 14 11.34 16.43 27.50
N ASN A 15 10.49 15.42 27.74
CA ASN A 15 9.20 15.66 28.37
C ASN A 15 9.40 16.07 29.83
N PRO A 16 8.73 17.15 30.28
CA PRO A 16 8.81 17.56 31.66
C PRO A 16 8.09 16.56 32.60
N PRO A 17 8.41 16.57 33.91
CA PRO A 17 8.02 15.51 34.86
C PRO A 17 6.50 15.31 34.98
N GLU A 18 5.71 16.36 34.73
CA GLU A 18 4.24 16.36 34.86
C GLU A 18 3.56 15.46 33.82
N PHE A 19 4.22 15.18 32.69
CA PHE A 19 3.73 14.26 31.67
C PHE A 19 4.18 12.81 31.88
N SER A 20 4.87 12.50 32.98
CA SER A 20 5.26 11.13 33.31
C SER A 20 4.08 10.15 33.40
N GLN A 21 2.89 10.64 33.77
CA GLN A 21 1.66 9.84 33.82
C GLN A 21 1.15 9.40 32.43
N TYR A 22 1.41 10.19 31.38
CA TYR A 22 1.04 9.86 30.00
C TYR A 22 2.16 9.09 29.28
N ARG A 23 3.31 8.96 29.94
CA ARG A 23 4.42 8.16 29.47
C ARG A 23 4.12 6.69 29.71
N GLY A 24 3.84 5.96 28.64
CA GLY A 24 3.90 4.50 28.70
C GLY A 24 5.14 3.93 28.02
N GLY A 25 5.45 2.66 28.35
CA GLY A 25 6.63 1.95 27.86
C GLY A 25 7.85 2.04 28.79
N SER A 26 8.97 1.50 28.33
CA SER A 26 10.24 1.50 29.07
C SER A 26 11.11 2.68 28.65
N THR A 27 12.02 3.10 29.53
CA THR A 27 13.12 4.01 29.15
C THR A 27 14.01 3.34 28.11
N VAL A 28 14.31 4.09 27.06
CA VAL A 28 15.24 3.68 26.00
C VAL A 28 16.65 3.98 26.47
N THR A 29 17.42 2.94 26.77
CA THR A 29 18.81 3.06 27.22
C THR A 29 19.82 2.70 26.14
N ARG A 30 19.40 1.90 25.15
CA ARG A 30 20.24 1.45 24.04
C ARG A 30 20.37 2.53 22.96
N PRO A 31 21.53 2.61 22.27
CA PRO A 31 21.72 3.54 21.16
C PRO A 31 20.81 3.17 19.98
N LEU A 32 20.57 4.14 19.11
CA LEU A 32 19.56 4.05 18.05
C LEU A 32 19.88 2.95 17.04
N ASN A 33 21.14 2.83 16.65
CA ASN A 33 21.67 1.77 15.78
C ASN A 33 21.48 0.33 16.32
N GLU A 34 21.08 0.15 17.58
CA GLU A 34 20.81 -1.16 18.18
C GLU A 34 19.34 -1.34 18.56
N ASN A 35 18.51 -0.30 18.42
CA ASN A 35 17.16 -0.27 18.96
C ASN A 35 16.08 -0.16 17.87
N GLU A 36 15.84 -1.29 17.19
CA GLU A 36 14.82 -1.39 16.14
C GLU A 36 13.41 -1.00 16.62
N ARG A 37 13.03 -1.40 17.83
CA ARG A 37 11.68 -1.15 18.37
C ARG A 37 11.40 0.34 18.52
N PHE A 38 12.38 1.10 18.99
CA PHE A 38 12.25 2.54 19.13
C PHE A 38 12.20 3.24 17.77
N ILE A 39 13.06 2.85 16.84
CA ILE A 39 13.02 3.38 15.46
C ILE A 39 11.66 3.11 14.80
N SER A 40 11.12 1.91 14.97
CA SER A 40 9.80 1.55 14.42
C SER A 40 8.67 2.42 14.98
N TRP A 41 8.80 2.80 16.25
CA TRP A 41 7.87 3.71 16.92
C TRP A 41 7.96 5.14 16.39
N MET A 42 9.17 5.62 16.11
CA MET A 42 9.40 6.98 15.59
C MET A 42 8.88 7.18 14.17
N ARG A 43 8.78 6.11 13.36
CA ARG A 43 8.11 6.18 12.06
C ARG A 43 6.61 6.38 12.27
N LEU A 44 6.05 7.51 11.87
CA LEU A 44 4.61 7.76 12.01
C LEU A 44 3.77 6.76 11.19
N ALA A 45 2.59 6.44 11.71
CA ALA A 45 1.59 5.66 10.98
C ALA A 45 0.61 6.59 10.28
N ALA A 46 0.14 6.19 9.09
CA ALA A 46 -0.79 7.00 8.31
C ALA A 46 -2.25 6.92 8.80
N ARG A 47 -2.60 5.92 9.63
CA ARG A 47 -3.98 5.68 10.10
C ARG A 47 -4.00 5.53 11.63
N PRO A 48 -5.11 5.88 12.30
CA PRO A 48 -5.27 5.69 13.74
C PRO A 48 -5.18 4.23 14.17
N ALA A 49 -5.73 3.32 13.36
CA ALA A 49 -5.54 1.88 13.51
C ALA A 49 -4.29 1.46 12.72
N PHE A 50 -3.20 1.20 13.45
CA PHE A 50 -1.93 0.80 12.87
C PHE A 50 -1.31 -0.40 13.58
N ARG A 51 -0.37 -1.06 12.90
CA ARG A 51 0.40 -2.18 13.43
C ARG A 51 1.89 -1.82 13.39
N LYS A 52 2.62 -2.20 14.43
CA LYS A 52 4.08 -2.03 14.52
C LYS A 52 4.72 -3.40 14.73
N PRO A 53 5.76 -3.76 13.96
CA PRO A 53 6.47 -5.00 14.19
C PRO A 53 7.19 -4.94 15.55
N TYR A 54 6.93 -5.93 16.41
CA TYR A 54 7.59 -6.04 17.71
C TYR A 54 8.81 -6.96 17.66
N ALA A 55 8.64 -8.12 17.02
CA ALA A 55 9.67 -9.11 16.78
C ALA A 55 9.35 -9.85 15.48
N ARG A 56 10.38 -10.38 14.83
CA ARG A 56 10.24 -11.35 13.73
C ARG A 56 10.75 -12.68 14.25
N ILE A 57 9.91 -13.69 14.15
CA ILE A 57 10.31 -15.06 14.45
C ILE A 57 10.73 -15.63 13.10
N GLY A 58 12.04 -15.72 12.90
CA GLY A 58 12.61 -16.18 11.66
C GLY A 58 12.47 -17.68 11.50
N THR A 59 12.67 -18.14 10.27
CA THR A 59 12.88 -19.54 9.95
C THR A 59 14.34 -19.87 10.28
N ASN A 60 14.61 -20.69 11.29
CA ASN A 60 16.00 -21.08 11.60
C ASN A 60 16.48 -22.04 10.50
N ASN A 61 17.44 -21.61 9.67
CA ASN A 61 18.06 -22.45 8.63
C ASN A 61 17.05 -23.10 7.65
N GLY A 62 15.92 -22.44 7.38
CA GLY A 62 14.89 -22.98 6.48
C GLY A 62 13.83 -23.87 7.17
N GLU A 63 13.95 -24.13 8.48
CA GLU A 63 12.93 -24.85 9.25
C GLU A 63 11.83 -23.96 9.84
N ILE A 64 10.57 -24.40 9.67
CA ILE A 64 9.38 -23.76 10.22
C ILE A 64 9.42 -23.87 11.75
N VAL A 65 9.44 -22.71 12.43
CA VAL A 65 9.51 -22.62 13.91
C VAL A 65 8.23 -23.03 14.61
N PHE A 66 7.07 -22.86 13.95
CA PHE A 66 5.77 -23.23 14.52
C PHE A 66 5.06 -24.25 13.64
N ARG A 67 4.75 -25.40 14.22
CA ARG A 67 3.94 -26.44 13.60
C ARG A 67 2.49 -26.30 14.05
N ALA A 68 1.59 -26.88 13.27
CA ALA A 68 0.19 -26.94 13.65
C ALA A 68 0.05 -27.74 14.95
N GLY A 69 -0.58 -27.14 15.97
CA GLY A 69 -0.75 -27.73 17.29
C GLY A 69 0.23 -27.22 18.36
N ASP A 70 1.23 -26.42 17.99
CA ASP A 70 2.15 -25.84 18.96
C ASP A 70 1.44 -24.82 19.87
N VAL A 71 1.70 -24.91 21.17
CA VAL A 71 1.16 -23.98 22.16
C VAL A 71 2.13 -22.82 22.36
N VAL A 72 1.73 -21.63 21.92
CA VAL A 72 2.51 -20.40 22.09
C VAL A 72 1.98 -19.60 23.27
N SER A 73 2.77 -19.49 24.34
CA SER A 73 2.46 -18.63 25.48
C SER A 73 3.16 -17.27 25.34
N VAL A 74 2.41 -16.19 25.47
CA VAL A 74 2.93 -14.82 25.36
C VAL A 74 2.64 -14.06 26.66
N ALA A 75 3.69 -13.80 27.44
CA ALA A 75 3.60 -12.95 28.62
C ALA A 75 3.67 -11.48 28.21
N VAL A 76 2.55 -10.76 28.34
CA VAL A 76 2.48 -9.33 28.05
C VAL A 76 2.33 -8.57 29.36
N HIS A 77 3.26 -7.65 29.65
CA HIS A 77 3.02 -6.69 30.72
C HIS A 77 2.65 -5.31 30.18
N ASN A 78 1.58 -4.77 30.75
CA ASN A 78 0.97 -3.52 30.34
C ASN A 78 1.73 -2.32 30.91
N ARG A 79 2.59 -1.68 30.09
CA ARG A 79 3.26 -0.42 30.45
C ARG A 79 2.68 0.80 29.72
N PHE A 80 1.69 0.62 28.85
CA PHE A 80 1.08 1.69 28.07
C PHE A 80 -0.44 1.53 28.15
N ASN A 81 -1.06 2.41 28.93
CA ASN A 81 -2.48 2.39 29.20
C ASN A 81 -3.24 3.12 28.08
N VAL A 82 -4.21 2.42 27.47
CA VAL A 82 -5.05 2.95 26.38
C VAL A 82 -6.47 3.31 26.82
N TYR A 83 -6.85 2.98 28.07
CA TYR A 83 -8.22 3.08 28.56
C TYR A 83 -8.70 4.54 28.67
N GLN A 84 -7.81 5.46 29.02
CA GLN A 84 -8.17 6.88 29.24
C GLN A 84 -8.68 7.59 27.98
N PHE A 85 -8.26 7.14 26.80
CA PHE A 85 -8.66 7.74 25.52
C PHE A 85 -9.52 6.79 24.67
N GLY A 86 -10.10 5.75 25.30
CA GLY A 86 -10.98 4.79 24.63
C GLY A 86 -10.30 3.92 23.55
N GLY A 87 -8.96 3.80 23.60
CA GLY A 87 -8.21 3.02 22.63
C GLY A 87 -8.21 1.52 22.92
N THR A 88 -7.92 0.73 21.89
CA THR A 88 -7.72 -0.72 22.02
C THR A 88 -6.31 -1.10 21.61
N LYS A 89 -5.72 -2.07 22.29
CA LYS A 89 -4.44 -2.68 21.91
C LYS A 89 -4.58 -4.19 21.79
N SER A 90 -3.94 -4.76 20.78
CA SER A 90 -3.95 -6.20 20.54
C SER A 90 -2.56 -6.65 20.10
N PHE A 91 -2.21 -7.88 20.48
CA PHE A 91 -1.04 -8.58 19.97
C PHE A 91 -1.50 -9.52 18.86
N VAL A 92 -0.86 -9.45 17.70
CA VAL A 92 -1.24 -10.25 16.53
C VAL A 92 -0.01 -10.98 16.04
N LEU A 93 -0.08 -12.31 16.06
CA LEU A 93 0.88 -13.17 15.38
C LEU A 93 0.41 -13.36 13.94
N THR A 94 1.24 -12.98 12.97
CA THR A 94 0.92 -13.10 11.54
C THR A 94 2.15 -13.57 10.79
N THR A 95 1.91 -14.35 9.74
CA THR A 95 2.90 -14.61 8.70
C THR A 95 2.83 -13.51 7.65
N LEU A 96 3.96 -13.24 7.00
CA LEU A 96 4.06 -12.31 5.87
C LEU A 96 4.20 -13.15 4.61
N SER A 97 3.42 -12.82 3.59
CA SER A 97 3.60 -13.34 2.24
C SER A 97 4.55 -12.42 1.45
N TRP A 98 4.88 -12.81 0.22
CA TRP A 98 5.63 -11.95 -0.71
C TRP A 98 4.90 -10.61 -0.96
N TYR A 99 3.56 -10.61 -0.90
CA TYR A 99 2.71 -9.43 -1.05
C TYR A 99 2.51 -8.66 0.26
N GLY A 100 3.23 -9.05 1.32
CA GLY A 100 3.11 -8.47 2.65
C GLY A 100 2.05 -9.17 3.52
N GLY A 101 1.47 -8.41 4.44
CA GLY A 101 0.45 -8.90 5.36
C GLY A 101 -0.90 -9.09 4.66
N ARG A 102 -1.79 -9.87 5.27
CA ARG A 102 -3.13 -10.13 4.75
C ARG A 102 -3.92 -8.83 4.54
N HIS A 103 -4.31 -8.56 3.29
CA HIS A 103 -5.18 -7.46 2.90
C HIS A 103 -5.87 -7.76 1.56
N ASP A 104 -7.21 -7.73 1.54
CA ASP A 104 -8.00 -8.18 0.38
C ASP A 104 -8.28 -7.05 -0.63
N GLY A 105 -8.03 -5.78 -0.26
CA GLY A 105 -8.42 -4.62 -1.06
C GLY A 105 -7.79 -4.57 -2.45
N ALA A 106 -6.55 -5.03 -2.62
CA ALA A 106 -5.92 -5.06 -3.93
C ALA A 106 -6.59 -6.08 -4.88
N GLY A 107 -6.99 -7.23 -4.34
CA GLY A 107 -7.70 -8.25 -5.12
C GLY A 107 -9.02 -7.72 -5.69
N TYR A 108 -9.79 -7.01 -4.88
CA TYR A 108 -11.04 -6.38 -5.35
C TYR A 108 -10.82 -5.35 -6.45
N VAL A 109 -9.75 -4.55 -6.39
CA VAL A 109 -9.44 -3.57 -7.44
C VAL A 109 -9.09 -4.27 -8.75
N PHE A 110 -8.27 -5.32 -8.72
CA PHE A 110 -7.91 -6.07 -9.93
C PHE A 110 -9.11 -6.79 -10.55
N ILE A 111 -9.96 -7.43 -9.75
CA ILE A 111 -11.18 -8.09 -10.23
C ILE A 111 -12.14 -7.05 -10.83
N GLY A 112 -12.34 -5.92 -10.15
CA GLY A 112 -13.21 -4.85 -10.62
C GLY A 112 -12.72 -4.24 -11.94
N ALA A 113 -11.41 -3.96 -12.05
CA ALA A 113 -10.80 -3.45 -13.27
C ALA A 113 -10.90 -4.47 -14.43
N GLY A 114 -10.66 -5.75 -14.15
CA GLY A 114 -10.79 -6.83 -15.14
C GLY A 114 -12.21 -6.96 -15.68
N LEU A 115 -13.21 -6.92 -14.79
CA LEU A 115 -14.63 -6.96 -15.19
C LEU A 115 -15.00 -5.73 -16.04
N ALA A 116 -14.54 -4.54 -15.67
CA ALA A 116 -14.79 -3.31 -16.43
C ALA A 116 -14.20 -3.40 -17.85
N MET A 117 -13.00 -3.95 -18.00
CA MET A 117 -12.38 -4.15 -19.31
C MET A 117 -13.12 -5.18 -20.16
N ILE A 118 -13.63 -6.27 -19.56
CA ILE A 118 -14.44 -7.28 -20.28
C ILE A 118 -15.74 -6.65 -20.78
N VAL A 119 -16.43 -5.86 -19.96
CA VAL A 119 -17.66 -5.16 -20.36
C VAL A 119 -17.38 -4.18 -21.50
N LEU A 120 -16.30 -3.39 -21.40
CA LEU A 120 -15.91 -2.46 -22.46
C LEU A 120 -15.59 -3.20 -23.76
N ALA A 121 -14.85 -4.31 -23.69
CA ALA A 121 -14.52 -5.12 -24.86
C ALA A 121 -15.77 -5.71 -25.51
N ALA A 122 -16.73 -6.21 -24.72
CA ALA A 122 -18.00 -6.70 -25.23
C ALA A 122 -18.82 -5.60 -25.91
N MET A 123 -18.90 -4.40 -25.29
CA MET A 123 -19.59 -3.26 -25.91
C MET A 123 -18.94 -2.85 -27.24
N LEU A 124 -17.63 -2.71 -27.29
CA LEU A 124 -16.92 -2.37 -28.52
C LEU A 124 -17.08 -3.47 -29.59
N ALA A 125 -17.00 -4.74 -29.20
CA ALA A 125 -17.23 -5.85 -30.11
C ALA A 125 -18.64 -5.80 -30.69
N THR A 126 -19.68 -5.69 -29.85
CA THR A 126 -21.07 -5.57 -30.32
C THR A 126 -21.26 -4.35 -31.23
N LEU A 127 -20.71 -3.19 -30.87
CA LEU A 127 -20.74 -1.99 -31.71
C LEU A 127 -20.15 -2.29 -33.09
N VAL A 128 -18.95 -2.85 -33.15
CA VAL A 128 -18.28 -3.19 -34.42
C VAL A 128 -19.11 -4.21 -35.22
N PHE A 129 -19.69 -5.23 -34.57
CA PHE A 129 -20.57 -6.19 -35.22
C PHE A 129 -21.82 -5.52 -35.83
N TYR A 130 -22.44 -4.58 -35.13
CA TYR A 130 -23.62 -3.87 -35.63
C TYR A 130 -23.28 -2.75 -36.64
N THR A 131 -22.09 -2.14 -36.56
CA THR A 131 -21.66 -1.03 -37.42
C THR A 131 -20.65 -1.43 -38.48
N SER A 132 -20.51 -2.72 -38.81
CA SER A 132 -19.47 -3.22 -39.74
C SER A 132 -19.69 -2.71 -41.17
N GLY A 133 -19.28 -1.48 -41.42
CA GLY A 133 -18.98 -0.91 -42.74
C GLY A 133 -17.46 -0.82 -42.95
N PRO A 134 -16.99 -0.59 -44.19
CA PRO A 134 -15.56 -0.58 -44.49
C PRO A 134 -14.79 0.43 -43.62
N TYR A 135 -13.72 -0.04 -42.97
CA TYR A 135 -12.86 0.70 -42.03
C TYR A 135 -11.98 1.77 -42.71
N ALA A 136 -12.51 2.52 -43.67
CA ALA A 136 -11.87 3.70 -44.30
C ALA A 136 -12.79 4.23 -45.41
N ARG A 137 -13.97 4.75 -45.07
CA ARG A 137 -14.83 5.40 -46.07
C ARG A 137 -14.31 6.82 -46.34
N PRO A 138 -13.90 7.16 -47.58
CA PRO A 138 -13.46 8.51 -47.93
C PRO A 138 -14.54 9.57 -47.68
N SER A 139 -15.82 9.17 -47.70
CA SER A 139 -16.97 10.03 -47.43
C SER A 139 -17.08 10.50 -45.97
N CYS A 140 -16.41 9.84 -45.02
CA CYS A 140 -16.33 10.26 -43.62
C CYS A 140 -15.25 11.34 -43.38
N LEU A 141 -14.37 11.55 -44.37
CA LEU A 141 -13.30 12.52 -44.32
C LEU A 141 -13.88 13.90 -44.68
N LYS A 142 -14.16 14.74 -43.68
CA LYS A 142 -14.62 16.12 -43.89
C LYS A 142 -13.47 17.05 -44.32
N ILE A 143 -12.72 16.68 -45.36
CA ILE A 143 -11.84 17.62 -46.04
C ILE A 143 -12.73 18.39 -47.00
N LYS A 144 -12.99 19.67 -46.71
CA LYS A 144 -13.68 20.55 -47.67
C LYS A 144 -12.88 20.53 -48.97
N ALA A 145 -13.50 20.03 -50.05
CA ALA A 145 -12.98 20.08 -51.41
C ALA A 145 -12.91 21.54 -51.89
N ARG A 146 -11.96 22.32 -51.35
CA ARG A 146 -11.69 23.70 -51.78
C ARG A 146 -10.55 23.78 -52.80
N ALA A 147 -9.86 22.67 -53.05
CA ALA A 147 -8.66 22.63 -53.90
C ALA A 147 -8.94 22.38 -55.40
N TYR A 148 -10.12 21.88 -55.79
CA TYR A 148 -10.42 21.63 -57.22
C TYR A 148 -11.00 22.85 -57.95
N ALA A 149 -11.57 23.83 -57.23
CA ALA A 149 -12.14 25.03 -57.83
C ALA A 149 -11.08 26.06 -58.25
N ASP A 150 -9.95 26.15 -57.54
CA ASP A 150 -8.87 27.10 -57.88
C ASP A 150 -8.01 26.65 -59.07
N VAL A 151 -7.89 25.33 -59.32
CA VAL A 151 -7.08 24.82 -60.45
C VAL A 151 -7.79 24.98 -61.79
N SER A 152 -9.13 24.90 -61.84
CA SER A 152 -9.88 25.16 -63.08
C SER A 152 -9.87 26.64 -63.50
N LEU A 153 -9.59 27.56 -62.58
CA LEU A 153 -9.47 28.99 -62.87
C LEU A 153 -8.09 29.39 -63.42
N ILE A 154 -7.07 28.54 -63.27
CA ILE A 154 -5.71 28.80 -63.75
C ILE A 154 -5.49 28.24 -65.18
N GLY A 155 -6.28 27.25 -65.59
CA GLY A 155 -6.21 26.67 -66.96
C GLY A 155 -7.07 27.37 -68.03
N ALA A 156 -7.76 28.46 -67.68
CA ALA A 156 -8.68 29.18 -68.57
C ALA A 156 -8.27 30.64 -68.85
N LYS A 157 -6.97 30.95 -68.77
CA LYS A 157 -6.40 32.24 -69.20
C LYS A 157 -5.41 32.06 -70.33
#